data_AF-M3UL25-F1
#
_entry.id   AF-M3UL25-F1
#
_cell.length_a   1.000
_cell.length_b   1.000
_cell.length_c   1.000
_cell.angle_alpha   90.00
_cell.angle_beta   90.00
_cell.angle_gamma   90.00
#
_symmetry.space_group_name_H-M   'P 1'
#
loop_
_entity.id
_entity.type
_entity.pdbx_description
1 polymer ?
#
loop_
_entity_poly.entity_id
_entity_poly.type
_entity_poly.pdbx_seq_one_letter_code
_entity_poly.pdbx_strand_id
1 'polypeptide(L)'
;MSFAVHQQCNEINLLISQIPFSFPSILGLKDIVINDVLDIQVIIQHLSFGGKFTTEAVTYILQRASQVFKQEPNVVEINSPCTIIGDTHGQFYDLLNFFSTVSSGRYVCLGDYVDRGDYGVELFLLLCSLKVVFPSQFVISF
;
A
#
# COMPACT_ATOMS: atom_id res chain seq x y z
N MET A 1 8.43 21.41 -10.51
CA MET A 1 7.60 20.21 -10.28
C MET A 1 8.26 19.13 -9.39
N SER A 2 9.56 19.23 -9.07
CA SER A 2 10.26 18.28 -8.15
C SER A 2 9.99 18.51 -6.65
N PHE A 3 9.33 19.61 -6.27
CA PHE A 3 9.17 20.00 -4.86
C PHE A 3 8.00 19.33 -4.14
N ALA A 4 6.93 18.91 -4.83
CA ALA A 4 5.71 18.42 -4.16
C ALA A 4 5.84 17.00 -3.56
N VAL A 5 6.57 16.11 -4.23
CA VAL A 5 6.70 14.70 -3.78
C VAL A 5 7.73 14.55 -2.66
N HIS A 6 8.82 15.33 -2.73
CA HIS A 6 9.84 15.35 -1.68
C HIS A 6 9.33 16.01 -0.39
N GLN A 7 8.35 16.90 -0.51
CA GLN A 7 7.63 17.52 0.61
C GLN A 7 6.64 16.52 1.26
N GLN A 8 5.95 15.69 0.46
CA GLN A 8 5.09 14.60 0.96
C GLN A 8 5.86 13.53 1.77
N CYS A 9 7.08 13.16 1.37
CA CYS A 9 7.87 12.15 2.09
C CYS A 9 8.39 12.67 3.45
N ASN A 10 8.72 13.96 3.54
CA ASN A 10 9.08 14.60 4.80
C ASN A 10 7.86 14.82 5.71
N GLU A 11 6.69 15.09 5.15
CA GLU A 11 5.42 15.15 5.90
C GLU A 11 5.06 13.81 6.52
N ILE A 12 5.30 12.68 5.83
CA ILE A 12 5.08 11.33 6.38
C ILE A 12 5.95 11.08 7.62
N ASN A 13 7.24 11.41 7.56
CA ASN A 13 8.15 11.25 8.71
C ASN A 13 7.80 12.16 9.89
N LEU A 14 7.33 13.38 9.63
CA LEU A 14 6.83 14.30 10.65
C LEU A 14 5.51 13.81 11.28
N LEU A 15 4.59 13.23 10.49
CA LEU A 15 3.35 12.61 10.98
C LEU A 15 3.62 11.43 11.91
N ILE A 16 4.60 10.58 11.58
CA ILE A 16 5.01 9.42 12.38
C ILE A 16 5.52 9.84 13.77
N SER A 17 6.14 11.01 13.89
CA SER A 17 6.76 11.48 15.15
C SER A 17 5.82 12.24 16.10
N GLN A 18 4.65 12.69 15.63
CA GLN A 18 3.80 13.65 16.37
C GLN A 18 2.47 13.10 16.88
N ILE A 19 2.17 11.81 16.71
CA ILE A 19 0.84 11.30 17.05
C ILE A 19 0.83 10.69 18.46
N PRO A 20 0.02 11.24 19.38
CA PRO A 20 -0.07 10.75 20.75
C PRO A 20 -0.65 9.33 20.75
N PHE A 21 -0.03 8.50 21.58
CA PHE A 21 -0.32 7.08 21.77
C PHE A 21 -1.72 6.88 22.41
N SER A 22 -2.80 6.97 21.63
CA SER A 22 -4.12 6.39 21.98
C SER A 22 -5.17 6.59 20.87
N PHE A 23 -5.41 5.60 19.98
CA PHE A 23 -6.65 5.51 19.17
C PHE A 23 -7.02 4.03 18.91
N PRO A 24 -8.33 3.72 18.71
CA PRO A 24 -8.92 2.42 19.01
C PRO A 24 -8.42 1.33 18.07
N SER A 25 -8.30 0.12 18.62
CA SER A 25 -7.56 -1.02 18.07
C SER A 25 -8.04 -1.58 16.72
N ILE A 26 -9.02 -0.96 16.05
CA ILE A 26 -9.55 -1.38 14.75
C ILE A 26 -10.13 -0.15 14.01
N LEU A 27 -9.69 0.14 12.78
CA LEU A 27 -10.30 1.17 11.91
C LEU A 27 -11.40 0.58 11.04
N GLY A 28 -12.50 1.32 10.86
CA GLY A 28 -13.63 0.96 10.01
C GLY A 28 -13.58 1.59 8.63
N LEU A 29 -14.58 1.27 7.79
CA LEU A 29 -14.63 1.72 6.40
C LEU A 29 -14.63 3.25 6.27
N LYS A 30 -15.44 3.93 7.09
CA LYS A 30 -15.53 5.40 7.14
C LYS A 30 -14.22 6.09 7.53
N ASP A 31 -13.31 5.38 8.17
CA ASP A 31 -12.04 5.94 8.64
C ASP A 31 -10.97 5.86 7.56
N ILE A 32 -11.14 4.98 6.55
CA ILE A 32 -10.19 4.74 5.47
C ILE A 32 -10.69 5.17 4.09
N VAL A 33 -11.95 5.61 3.98
CA VAL A 33 -12.56 6.09 2.72
C VAL A 33 -13.04 7.52 2.90
N ILE A 34 -12.55 8.40 2.02
CA ILE A 34 -12.96 9.81 1.95
C ILE A 34 -13.44 10.07 0.52
N ASN A 35 -14.70 10.47 0.37
CA ASN A 35 -15.31 10.75 -0.94
C ASN A 35 -15.14 9.59 -1.95
N ASP A 36 -15.41 8.36 -1.51
CA ASP A 36 -15.26 7.13 -2.30
C ASP A 36 -13.82 6.79 -2.75
N VAL A 37 -12.82 7.47 -2.19
CA VAL A 37 -11.40 7.21 -2.43
C VAL A 37 -10.76 6.66 -1.17
N LEU A 38 -9.92 5.63 -1.32
CA LEU A 38 -9.12 5.09 -0.22
C LEU A 38 -8.07 6.11 0.22
N ASP A 39 -8.04 6.44 1.50
CA ASP A 39 -6.98 7.25 2.10
C ASP A 39 -5.74 6.38 2.36
N ILE A 40 -4.83 6.39 1.39
CA ILE A 40 -3.63 5.56 1.45
C ILE A 40 -2.70 5.95 2.60
N GLN A 41 -2.69 7.22 3.03
CA GLN A 41 -1.81 7.67 4.10
C GLN A 41 -2.28 7.10 5.44
N VAL A 42 -3.58 7.15 5.70
CA VAL A 42 -4.19 6.54 6.90
C VAL A 42 -3.93 5.03 6.92
N ILE A 43 -4.10 4.35 5.78
CA ILE A 43 -3.89 2.91 5.68
C ILE A 43 -2.43 2.53 5.96
N ILE A 44 -1.47 3.17 5.29
CA ILE A 44 -0.03 2.92 5.49
C ILE A 44 0.35 3.15 6.94
N GLN A 45 -0.05 4.29 7.49
CA GLN A 45 0.29 4.67 8.85
C GLN A 45 -0.31 3.68 9.85
N HIS A 46 -1.59 3.35 9.74
CA HIS A 46 -2.25 2.43 10.67
C HIS A 46 -1.61 1.04 10.64
N LEU A 47 -1.34 0.50 9.45
CA LEU A 47 -0.64 -0.77 9.28
C LEU A 47 0.79 -0.73 9.85
N SER A 48 1.50 0.40 9.69
CA SER A 48 2.86 0.58 10.25
C SER A 48 2.92 0.43 11.77
N PHE A 49 1.82 0.75 12.47
CA PHE A 49 1.70 0.56 13.92
C PHE A 49 1.03 -0.75 14.33
N GLY A 50 0.87 -1.72 13.42
CA GLY A 50 0.20 -3.00 13.69
C GLY A 50 -1.32 -2.87 13.87
N GLY A 51 -1.89 -1.79 13.37
CA GLY A 51 -3.32 -1.52 13.41
C GLY A 51 -4.12 -2.50 12.56
N LYS A 52 -5.34 -2.80 12.99
CA LYS A 52 -6.27 -3.72 12.31
C LYS A 52 -7.42 -2.95 11.67
N PHE A 53 -8.08 -3.59 10.70
CA PHE A 53 -9.28 -3.05 10.07
C PHE A 53 -10.49 -3.94 10.36
N THR A 54 -11.69 -3.36 10.31
CA THR A 54 -12.92 -4.14 10.38
C THR A 54 -13.04 -5.04 9.15
N THR A 55 -13.77 -6.15 9.26
CA THR A 55 -14.03 -7.04 8.12
C THR A 55 -14.67 -6.32 6.95
N GLU A 56 -15.53 -5.33 7.21
CA GLU A 56 -16.14 -4.48 6.19
C GLU A 56 -15.08 -3.67 5.41
N ALA A 57 -14.17 -3.01 6.12
CA ALA A 57 -13.08 -2.24 5.52
C ALA A 57 -12.15 -3.14 4.69
N VAL A 58 -11.76 -4.31 5.23
CA VAL A 58 -10.96 -5.31 4.51
C VAL A 58 -11.67 -5.77 3.24
N THR A 59 -12.95 -6.14 3.36
CA THR A 59 -13.75 -6.63 2.23
C THR A 59 -13.84 -5.56 1.14
N TYR A 60 -14.04 -4.29 1.52
CA TYR A 60 -14.08 -3.18 0.59
C TYR A 60 -12.77 -3.03 -0.19
N ILE A 61 -11.62 -3.02 0.50
CA ILE A 61 -10.29 -2.94 -0.15
C ILE A 61 -10.12 -4.08 -1.15
N LEU A 62 -10.40 -5.33 -0.74
CA LEU A 62 -10.23 -6.50 -1.59
C LEU A 62 -11.16 -6.51 -2.79
N GLN A 63 -12.42 -6.08 -2.63
CA GLN A 63 -13.38 -5.97 -3.74
C GLN A 63 -12.93 -4.91 -4.75
N ARG A 64 -12.49 -3.74 -4.29
CA ARG A 64 -11.98 -2.68 -5.17
C ARG A 64 -10.73 -3.14 -5.91
N ALA A 65 -9.79 -3.79 -5.23
CA ALA A 65 -8.60 -4.33 -5.85
C ALA A 65 -8.94 -5.40 -6.89
N SER A 66 -9.84 -6.34 -6.57
CA SER A 66 -10.31 -7.36 -7.50
C SER A 66 -10.94 -6.77 -8.76
N GLN A 67 -11.70 -5.68 -8.65
CA GLN A 67 -12.24 -4.97 -9.82
C GLN A 67 -11.14 -4.41 -10.71
N VAL A 68 -10.09 -3.82 -10.12
CA VAL A 68 -8.94 -3.29 -10.87
C VAL A 68 -8.20 -4.44 -11.57
N PHE A 69 -7.86 -5.51 -10.85
CA PHE A 69 -7.13 -6.64 -11.42
C PHE A 69 -7.88 -7.32 -12.57
N LYS A 70 -9.22 -7.44 -12.48
CA LYS A 70 -10.04 -8.01 -13.56
C LYS A 70 -10.00 -7.21 -14.87
N GLN A 71 -9.63 -5.93 -14.80
CA GLN A 71 -9.53 -5.07 -15.98
C GLN A 71 -8.14 -5.13 -16.63
N GLU A 72 -7.16 -5.76 -15.97
CA GLU A 72 -5.80 -5.87 -16.49
C GLU A 72 -5.64 -7.10 -17.37
N PRO A 73 -4.86 -6.99 -18.46
CA PRO A 73 -4.51 -8.15 -19.27
C PRO A 73 -3.58 -9.09 -18.51
N ASN A 74 -3.61 -10.38 -18.85
CA ASN A 74 -2.69 -11.38 -18.28
C ASN A 74 -1.21 -11.05 -18.56
N VAL A 75 -0.92 -10.30 -19.63
CA VAL A 75 0.41 -9.82 -19.97
C VAL A 75 0.37 -8.31 -20.00
N VAL A 76 1.03 -7.68 -19.02
CA VAL A 76 1.10 -6.23 -18.90
C VAL A 76 2.40 -5.74 -19.51
N GLU A 77 2.31 -4.84 -20.48
CA GLU A 77 3.48 -4.18 -21.07
C GLU A 77 3.96 -3.02 -20.19
N ILE A 78 5.25 -3.02 -19.85
CA ILE A 78 5.84 -2.04 -18.94
C ILE A 78 7.01 -1.32 -19.61
N ASN A 79 6.86 -0.01 -19.76
CA ASN A 79 7.93 0.85 -20.24
C ASN A 79 8.87 1.26 -19.11
N SER A 80 10.17 1.32 -19.41
CA SER A 80 11.19 1.89 -18.53
C SER A 80 11.04 3.41 -18.39
N PRO A 81 11.48 4.02 -17.26
CA PRO A 81 12.07 3.38 -16.09
C PRO A 81 11.00 2.74 -15.18
N CYS A 82 11.32 1.59 -14.60
CA CYS A 82 10.51 0.93 -13.58
C CYS A 82 11.38 0.25 -12.52
N THR A 83 10.80 0.05 -11.35
CA THR A 83 11.43 -0.63 -10.22
C THR A 83 10.80 -2.00 -10.05
N ILE A 84 11.62 -3.04 -10.16
CA ILE A 84 11.18 -4.43 -10.00
C ILE A 84 11.38 -4.84 -8.55
N ILE A 85 10.34 -5.39 -7.93
CA ILE A 85 10.31 -5.88 -6.56
C ILE A 85 10.07 -7.39 -6.64
N GLY A 86 11.05 -8.16 -6.14
CA GLY A 86 10.95 -9.61 -6.05
C GLY A 86 10.14 -10.07 -4.83
N ASP A 87 10.41 -11.28 -4.38
CA ASP A 87 9.73 -11.92 -3.26
C ASP A 87 9.85 -11.07 -2.00
N THR A 88 8.74 -10.95 -1.28
CA THR A 88 8.66 -10.16 -0.05
C THR A 88 8.29 -11.02 1.15
N HIS A 89 7.56 -12.12 0.96
CA HIS A 89 7.29 -13.13 1.98
C HIS A 89 6.83 -12.55 3.32
N GLY A 90 5.88 -11.62 3.34
CA GLY A 90 5.35 -11.03 4.58
C GLY A 90 6.28 -10.01 5.26
N GLN A 91 7.37 -9.59 4.63
CA GLN A 91 8.29 -8.57 5.15
C GLN A 91 7.77 -7.15 4.93
N PHE A 92 6.64 -6.84 5.57
CA PHE A 92 5.93 -5.56 5.43
C PHE A 92 6.81 -4.33 5.73
N TYR A 93 7.54 -4.33 6.85
CA TYR A 93 8.38 -3.20 7.26
C TYR A 93 9.56 -2.95 6.32
N ASP A 94 10.14 -4.01 5.77
CA ASP A 94 11.21 -3.89 4.79
C ASP A 94 10.71 -3.25 3.50
N LEU A 95 9.49 -3.59 3.07
CA LEU A 95 8.87 -2.96 1.91
C LEU A 95 8.55 -1.48 2.15
N LEU A 96 8.07 -1.11 3.35
CA LEU A 96 7.87 0.30 3.71
C LEU A 96 9.19 1.10 3.66
N ASN A 97 10.25 0.53 4.25
CA ASN A 97 11.58 1.12 4.22
C ASN A 97 12.08 1.26 2.78
N PHE A 98 11.89 0.23 1.95
CA PHE A 98 12.23 0.27 0.53
C PHE A 98 11.56 1.45 -0.16
N PHE A 99 10.25 1.62 -0.02
CA PHE A 99 9.52 2.75 -0.62
C PHE A 99 9.99 4.13 -0.15
N SER A 100 10.56 4.24 1.05
CA SER A 100 11.14 5.51 1.53
C SER A 100 12.47 5.88 0.84
N THR A 101 13.16 4.89 0.26
CA THR A 101 14.50 5.06 -0.33
C THR A 101 14.48 5.18 -1.86
N VAL A 102 13.47 4.64 -2.52
CA VAL A 102 13.35 4.64 -3.98
C VAL A 102 12.59 5.86 -4.48
N SER A 103 13.03 6.43 -5.60
CA SER A 103 12.34 7.54 -6.25
C SER A 103 10.96 7.11 -6.76
N SER A 104 9.99 8.04 -6.74
CA SER A 104 8.66 7.84 -7.33
C SER A 104 8.75 7.32 -8.77
N GLY A 105 7.98 6.28 -9.10
CA GLY A 105 8.00 5.67 -10.42
C GLY A 105 6.96 4.56 -10.55
N ARG A 106 7.13 3.72 -11.58
CA ARG A 106 6.33 2.51 -11.77
C ARG A 106 7.00 1.34 -11.04
N TYR A 107 6.21 0.61 -10.26
CA TYR A 107 6.63 -0.55 -9.49
C TYR A 107 6.04 -1.83 -10.09
N VAL A 108 6.87 -2.86 -10.16
CA VAL A 108 6.50 -4.19 -10.70
C VAL A 108 6.80 -5.21 -9.63
N CYS A 109 5.76 -5.74 -8.99
CA CYS A 109 5.88 -6.74 -7.94
C CYS A 109 5.72 -8.14 -8.57
N LEU A 110 6.69 -9.03 -8.38
CA LEU A 110 6.77 -10.30 -9.12
C LEU A 110 6.03 -11.48 -8.49
N GLY A 111 5.66 -11.41 -7.21
CA GLY A 111 4.89 -12.47 -6.54
C GLY A 111 5.40 -12.75 -5.13
N ASP A 112 5.00 -13.90 -4.58
CA ASP A 112 5.46 -14.43 -3.28
C ASP A 112 5.37 -13.41 -2.13
N TYR A 113 4.17 -12.85 -1.96
CA TYR A 113 3.90 -11.83 -0.95
C TYR A 113 3.63 -12.39 0.45
N VAL A 114 3.16 -13.63 0.57
CA VAL A 114 2.65 -14.19 1.85
C VAL A 114 3.48 -15.42 2.30
N ASP A 115 2.98 -16.14 3.31
CA ASP A 115 3.50 -17.38 3.92
C ASP A 115 4.60 -17.25 4.98
N ARG A 116 5.80 -16.75 4.66
CA ARG A 116 6.98 -16.93 5.56
C ARG A 116 7.16 -15.87 6.64
N GLY A 117 6.62 -14.67 6.43
CA GLY A 117 6.76 -13.54 7.35
C GLY A 117 5.50 -13.30 8.15
N ASP A 118 5.67 -12.69 9.32
CA ASP A 118 4.60 -12.50 10.31
C ASP A 118 3.54 -11.46 9.90
N TYR A 119 3.83 -10.64 8.88
CA TYR A 119 2.99 -9.50 8.45
C TYR A 119 2.43 -9.65 7.04
N GLY A 120 2.15 -10.88 6.62
CA GLY A 120 1.62 -11.19 5.27
C GLY A 120 0.28 -10.53 4.98
N VAL A 121 -0.60 -10.39 5.98
CA VAL A 121 -1.92 -9.75 5.80
C VAL A 121 -1.76 -8.25 5.58
N GLU A 122 -0.95 -7.60 6.41
CA GLU A 122 -0.64 -6.17 6.33
C GLU A 122 0.00 -5.82 4.99
N LEU A 123 0.96 -6.64 4.57
CA LEU A 123 1.61 -6.51 3.27
C LEU A 123 0.62 -6.65 2.11
N PHE A 124 -0.23 -7.68 2.14
CA PHE A 124 -1.21 -7.89 1.09
C PHE A 124 -2.26 -6.74 1.03
N LEU A 125 -2.73 -6.27 2.18
CA LEU A 125 -3.66 -5.14 2.25
C LEU A 125 -3.03 -3.83 1.76
N LEU A 126 -1.75 -3.61 2.05
CA LEU A 126 -0.98 -2.49 1.50
C LEU A 126 -0.91 -2.57 -0.04
N LEU A 127 -0.51 -3.71 -0.58
CA LEU A 127 -0.40 -3.94 -2.03
C LEU A 127 -1.75 -3.74 -2.74
N CYS A 128 -2.84 -4.29 -2.19
CA CYS A 128 -4.18 -4.05 -2.72
C CYS A 128 -4.58 -2.57 -2.69
N SER A 129 -4.30 -1.88 -1.59
CA SER A 129 -4.62 -0.44 -1.44
C SER A 129 -3.82 0.41 -2.43
N LEU A 130 -2.51 0.16 -2.58
CA LEU A 130 -1.66 0.83 -3.56
C LEU A 130 -2.14 0.58 -4.99
N LYS A 131 -2.56 -0.65 -5.31
CA LYS A 131 -3.12 -0.97 -6.62
C LYS A 131 -4.39 -0.20 -6.93
N VAL A 132 -5.29 -0.08 -5.95
CA VAL A 132 -6.56 0.66 -6.13
C VAL A 132 -6.32 2.14 -6.34
N VAL A 133 -5.41 2.73 -5.56
CA VAL A 133 -5.14 4.18 -5.60
C VAL A 133 -4.27 4.56 -6.79
N PHE A 134 -3.33 3.70 -7.19
CA PHE A 134 -2.34 3.96 -8.24
C PHE A 134 -2.26 2.83 -9.28
N PRO A 135 -3.37 2.53 -9.98
CA PRO A 135 -3.49 1.32 -10.82
C PRO A 135 -2.47 1.23 -11.96
N SER A 136 -2.02 2.37 -12.50
CA SER A 136 -1.03 2.43 -13.60
C SER A 136 0.43 2.49 -13.13
N GLN A 137 0.65 2.73 -11.83
CA GLN A 137 1.98 2.78 -11.21
C GLN A 137 2.36 1.47 -10.55
N PHE A 138 1.42 0.72 -9.98
CA PHE A 138 1.69 -0.56 -9.34
C PHE A 138 1.16 -1.70 -10.21
N VAL A 139 2.07 -2.50 -10.77
CA VAL A 139 1.73 -3.77 -11.43
C VAL A 139 2.11 -4.90 -10.48
N ILE A 140 1.15 -5.78 -10.19
CA ILE A 140 1.29 -6.84 -9.18
C ILE A 140 0.94 -8.16 -9.85
N SER A 141 1.88 -9.10 -9.82
CA SER A 141 1.71 -10.46 -10.34
C SER A 141 1.30 -11.40 -9.21
N PHE A 142 0.36 -12.31 -9.48
CA PHE A 142 -0.04 -13.39 -8.57
C PHE A 142 0.33 -14.75 -9.13
#